data_AF-A0A0A2VUS3-F1
#
_entry.id   AF-A0A0A2VUS3-F1
#
_cell.length_a   1.000
_cell.length_b   1.000
_cell.length_c   1.000
_cell.angle_alpha   90.00
_cell.angle_beta   90.00
_cell.angle_gamma   90.00
#
_symmetry.space_group_name_H-M   'P 1'
#
loop_
_entity.id
_entity.type
_entity.pdbx_description
1 polymer ?
#
loop_
_entity_poly.entity_id
_entity_poly.type
_entity_poly.pdbx_seq_one_letter_code
_entity_poly.pdbx_strand_id
1 'polypeptide(L)'
;MTMPTPLCPYRMQVHHIHRETPDVWTLSLINHDFYPYQAGQYALVSIRNGSETLRAYTISSTPGLSEFITLTVRRIAGGAGSEWLTGEVKVGDYLWLSEAQGEFSCENLSSENYLLMAAGCGVTPIMAMRRWLAKHRPQADVQVIYNVRSPQDVIFADEWRHYPVTLVAENNATHGFIAGRLSREILAAVPEIASRTVMTCGPAPYMTLVEQEVKALGVKEFYQEVFFTPSAAPSTDGLKFTTLQPVREFYSPVGSTLLAALESNGVPVNAACRAGRAEEKVHQAFNAPCPGFIQHKGFSHAHQQPGHNHRARQPKRGQPSQDPQNNQQRRNYLAQQHAVGDKLRDTMRGQHSFNAAHTAKQLMQAVEQHQAAYRQAQQKFSQIVFI
;
A
#
# COMPACT_ATOMS: atom_id res chain seq x y z
N MET A 1 16.98 -12.65 13.74
CA MET A 1 16.70 -12.90 12.31
C MET A 1 17.35 -11.81 11.48
N THR A 2 18.02 -12.19 10.40
CA THR A 2 18.62 -11.27 9.41
C THR A 2 17.60 -10.84 8.38
N MET A 3 17.76 -9.64 7.80
CA MET A 3 16.94 -9.14 6.70
C MET A 3 17.03 -10.10 5.49
N PRO A 4 15.91 -10.62 4.96
CA PRO A 4 15.94 -11.64 3.92
C PRO A 4 16.20 -11.06 2.53
N THR A 5 15.80 -9.81 2.28
CA THR A 5 15.98 -9.12 1.01
C THR A 5 16.09 -7.61 1.25
N PRO A 6 16.94 -6.88 0.51
CA PRO A 6 16.98 -5.42 0.59
C PRO A 6 15.68 -4.75 0.11
N LEU A 7 14.81 -5.47 -0.60
CA LEU A 7 13.51 -4.97 -1.07
C LEU A 7 12.48 -4.88 0.05
N CYS A 8 12.66 -5.63 1.14
CA CYS A 8 11.79 -5.59 2.30
C CYS A 8 12.59 -5.28 3.56
N PRO A 9 13.06 -4.03 3.75
CA PRO A 9 13.94 -3.70 4.85
C PRO A 9 13.21 -3.51 6.18
N TYR A 10 11.89 -3.33 6.17
CA TYR A 10 11.12 -3.01 7.37
C TYR A 10 10.69 -4.27 8.11
N ARG A 11 11.31 -4.51 9.26
CA ARG A 11 10.97 -5.63 10.12
C ARG A 11 9.75 -5.30 10.98
N MET A 12 8.73 -6.14 10.87
CA MET A 12 7.44 -5.96 11.52
C MET A 12 7.18 -7.13 12.47
N GLN A 13 7.00 -6.89 13.76
CA GLN A 13 6.58 -7.93 14.71
C GLN A 13 5.06 -8.10 14.66
N VAL A 14 4.58 -9.33 14.57
CA VAL A 14 3.14 -9.66 14.64
C VAL A 14 2.69 -9.54 16.09
N HIS A 15 1.88 -8.52 16.38
CA HIS A 15 1.35 -8.27 17.72
C HIS A 15 0.05 -9.05 17.97
N HIS A 16 -0.88 -9.01 17.02
CA HIS A 16 -2.19 -9.63 17.14
C HIS A 16 -2.65 -10.18 15.79
N ILE A 17 -3.44 -11.26 15.82
CA ILE A 17 -4.08 -11.82 14.63
C ILE A 17 -5.56 -11.96 14.95
N HIS A 18 -6.39 -11.24 14.21
CA HIS A 18 -7.84 -11.28 14.32
C HIS A 18 -8.44 -11.97 13.09
N ARG A 19 -9.51 -12.75 13.27
CA ARG A 19 -10.26 -13.33 12.15
C ARG A 19 -11.51 -12.48 11.91
N GLU A 20 -11.53 -11.74 10.82
CA GLU A 20 -12.61 -10.83 10.42
C GLU A 20 -13.84 -11.60 9.91
N THR A 21 -13.60 -12.61 9.07
CA THR A 21 -14.63 -13.44 8.43
C THR A 21 -14.15 -14.89 8.36
N PRO A 22 -14.98 -15.85 7.88
CA PRO A 22 -14.52 -17.23 7.70
C PRO A 22 -13.24 -17.38 6.85
N ASP A 23 -12.96 -16.47 5.92
CA ASP A 23 -11.81 -16.55 5.02
C ASP A 23 -10.88 -15.32 5.06
N VAL A 24 -11.03 -14.41 6.02
CA VAL A 24 -10.21 -13.18 6.13
C VAL A 24 -9.66 -12.99 7.54
N TRP A 25 -8.38 -12.63 7.62
CA TRP A 25 -7.68 -12.32 8.88
C TRP A 25 -6.98 -10.97 8.80
N THR A 26 -6.97 -10.25 9.91
CA THR A 26 -6.20 -9.01 10.09
C THR A 26 -4.99 -9.29 10.98
N LEU A 27 -3.79 -9.04 10.46
CA LEU A 27 -2.55 -9.09 11.23
C LEU A 27 -2.19 -7.67 11.67
N SER A 28 -2.09 -7.44 12.97
CA SER A 28 -1.61 -6.20 13.57
C SER A 28 -0.11 -6.29 13.79
N LEU A 29 0.61 -5.30 13.26
CA LEU A 29 2.06 -5.28 13.14
C LEU A 29 2.64 -4.08 13.89
N ILE A 30 3.74 -4.32 14.58
CA ILE A 30 4.57 -3.30 15.23
C ILE A 30 5.86 -3.17 14.42
N ASN A 31 6.16 -1.96 13.96
CA ASN A 31 7.51 -1.61 13.53
C ASN A 31 8.29 -1.08 14.74
N HIS A 32 9.54 -1.50 14.89
CA HIS A 32 10.43 -0.93 15.91
C HIS A 32 10.92 0.48 15.55
N ASP A 33 10.82 0.85 14.27
CA ASP A 33 11.13 2.16 13.73
C ASP A 33 9.89 2.82 13.10
N PHE A 34 10.09 4.01 12.53
CA PHE A 34 9.04 4.69 11.77
C PHE A 34 8.79 4.02 10.41
N TYR A 35 7.51 3.83 10.05
CA TYR A 35 7.09 3.35 8.73
C TYR A 35 6.20 4.41 8.06
N PRO A 36 6.71 5.18 7.07
CA PRO A 36 5.90 6.14 6.34
C PRO A 36 5.00 5.43 5.33
N TYR A 37 3.72 5.78 5.33
CA TYR A 37 2.74 5.34 4.34
C TYR A 37 1.54 6.30 4.31
N GLN A 38 0.76 6.24 3.22
CA GLN A 38 -0.53 6.91 3.07
C GLN A 38 -1.67 5.89 3.09
N ALA A 39 -2.86 6.33 3.51
CA ALA A 39 -4.08 5.55 3.49
C ALA A 39 -4.41 5.08 2.06
N GLY A 40 -4.54 3.76 1.89
CA GLY A 40 -4.83 3.12 0.60
C GLY A 40 -3.61 2.51 -0.10
N GLN A 41 -2.39 2.84 0.35
CA GLN A 41 -1.16 2.21 -0.15
C GLN A 41 -1.05 0.73 0.25
N TYR A 42 -0.19 0.01 -0.48
CA TYR A 42 0.18 -1.37 -0.19
C TYR A 42 1.67 -1.49 0.12
N ALA A 43 2.07 -2.63 0.68
CA ALA A 43 3.46 -3.00 0.83
C ALA A 43 3.70 -4.40 0.26
N LEU A 44 4.91 -4.66 -0.21
CA LEU A 44 5.35 -6.01 -0.51
C LEU A 44 5.75 -6.71 0.78
N VAL A 45 5.27 -7.93 0.97
CA VAL A 45 5.64 -8.81 2.08
C VAL A 45 6.54 -9.91 1.54
N SER A 46 7.70 -10.09 2.17
CA SER A 46 8.58 -11.24 1.96
C SER A 46 7.92 -12.49 2.54
N ILE A 47 7.47 -13.38 1.64
CA ILE A 47 6.75 -14.59 2.03
C ILE A 47 7.72 -15.59 2.64
N ARG A 48 7.36 -16.15 3.80
CA ARG A 48 8.18 -17.09 4.58
C ARG A 48 9.57 -16.53 4.92
N ASN A 49 9.71 -15.20 4.98
CA ASN A 49 10.98 -14.53 5.18
C ASN A 49 12.05 -14.95 4.15
N GLY A 50 11.63 -15.25 2.92
CA GLY A 50 12.50 -15.57 1.79
C GLY A 50 12.66 -14.39 0.82
N SER A 51 13.74 -14.40 0.03
CA SER A 51 14.00 -13.35 -0.98
C SER A 51 13.26 -13.54 -2.31
N GLU A 52 12.70 -14.72 -2.55
CA GLU A 52 12.21 -15.13 -3.87
C GLU A 52 10.75 -14.76 -4.13
N THR A 53 9.92 -14.77 -3.08
CA THR A 53 8.48 -14.59 -3.20
C THR A 53 8.04 -13.35 -2.44
N LEU A 54 7.71 -12.30 -3.18
CA LEU A 54 7.09 -11.08 -2.65
C LEU A 54 5.60 -11.04 -3.03
N ARG A 55 4.75 -10.56 -2.13
CA ARG A 55 3.32 -10.36 -2.40
C ARG A 55 2.86 -9.02 -1.89
N ALA A 56 2.14 -8.28 -2.72
CA ALA A 56 1.51 -7.03 -2.34
C ALA A 56 0.30 -7.28 -1.44
N TYR A 57 0.23 -6.55 -0.34
CA TYR A 57 -0.93 -6.45 0.55
C TYR A 57 -1.19 -4.99 0.88
N THR A 58 -2.44 -4.55 0.73
CA THR A 58 -2.84 -3.22 1.18
C THR A 58 -2.59 -3.08 2.68
N ILE A 59 -2.02 -1.94 3.06
CA ILE A 59 -1.92 -1.54 4.46
C ILE A 59 -3.31 -1.06 4.86
N SER A 60 -4.06 -1.90 5.57
CA SER A 60 -5.46 -1.66 5.94
C SER A 60 -5.61 -0.69 7.12
N SER A 61 -4.51 -0.26 7.74
CA SER A 61 -4.47 0.76 8.79
C SER A 61 -4.38 2.17 8.20
N THR A 62 -4.62 3.17 9.04
CA THR A 62 -4.47 4.58 8.66
C THR A 62 -3.32 5.21 9.45
N PRO A 63 -2.34 5.84 8.78
CA PRO A 63 -1.15 6.37 9.43
C PRO A 63 -1.52 7.41 10.50
N GLY A 64 -0.93 7.30 11.69
CA GLY A 64 -1.16 8.20 12.81
C GLY A 64 -2.52 8.07 13.51
N LEU A 65 -3.42 7.21 13.03
CA LEU A 65 -4.74 6.97 13.65
C LEU A 65 -4.91 5.54 14.16
N SER A 66 -4.45 4.56 13.39
CA SER A 66 -4.46 3.17 13.84
C SER A 66 -3.33 2.93 14.84
N GLU A 67 -3.62 2.19 15.90
CA GLU A 67 -2.64 1.81 16.93
C GLU A 67 -1.51 0.92 16.33
N PHE A 68 -1.86 0.07 15.37
CA PHE A 68 -0.94 -0.83 14.69
C PHE A 68 -0.99 -0.64 13.17
N ILE A 69 0.11 -0.99 12.50
CA ILE A 69 0.10 -1.21 11.05
C ILE A 69 -0.66 -2.51 10.82
N THR A 70 -1.65 -2.55 9.92
CA THR A 70 -2.43 -3.77 9.69
C THR A 70 -2.37 -4.25 8.26
N LEU A 71 -2.31 -5.57 8.10
CA LEU A 71 -2.54 -6.26 6.84
C LEU A 71 -3.77 -7.14 6.98
N THR A 72 -4.80 -6.87 6.19
CA THR A 72 -6.02 -7.67 6.17
C THR A 72 -6.02 -8.56 4.94
N VAL A 73 -5.95 -9.87 5.17
CA VAL A 73 -5.58 -10.89 4.19
C VAL A 73 -6.71 -11.90 4.04
N ARG A 74 -7.28 -11.97 2.83
CA ARG A 74 -8.12 -13.10 2.43
C ARG A 74 -7.25 -14.33 2.15
N ARG A 75 -7.61 -15.46 2.73
CA ARG A 75 -7.01 -16.75 2.43
C ARG A 75 -7.46 -17.23 1.05
N ILE A 76 -6.51 -17.41 0.14
CA ILE A 76 -6.73 -17.99 -1.19
C ILE A 76 -6.16 -19.41 -1.18
N ALA A 77 -6.96 -20.40 -1.58
CA ALA A 77 -6.54 -21.79 -1.65
C ALA A 77 -5.34 -21.96 -2.61
N GLY A 78 -4.27 -22.61 -2.15
CA GLY A 78 -3.01 -22.76 -2.90
C GLY A 78 -2.20 -21.46 -3.05
N GLY A 79 -2.61 -20.37 -2.40
CA GLY A 79 -1.91 -19.09 -2.43
C GLY A 79 -0.73 -19.06 -1.47
N ALA A 80 0.49 -19.11 -2.00
CA ALA A 80 1.74 -19.17 -1.20
C ALA A 80 1.83 -18.12 -0.08
N GLY A 81 1.44 -16.86 -0.36
CA GLY A 81 1.47 -15.78 0.64
C GLY A 81 0.26 -15.79 1.56
N SER A 82 -0.94 -15.92 1.01
CA SER A 82 -2.18 -15.82 1.80
C SER A 82 -2.35 -16.99 2.77
N GLU A 83 -1.98 -18.22 2.39
CA GLU A 83 -2.05 -19.37 3.29
C GLU A 83 -0.99 -19.29 4.38
N TRP A 84 0.22 -18.84 4.05
CA TRP A 84 1.27 -18.65 5.05
C TRP A 84 0.87 -17.59 6.08
N LEU A 85 0.43 -16.40 5.64
CA LEU A 85 0.04 -15.30 6.54
C LEU A 85 -1.16 -15.66 7.42
N THR A 86 -2.11 -16.43 6.93
CA THR A 86 -3.37 -16.74 7.66
C THR A 86 -3.35 -18.07 8.41
N GLY A 87 -2.43 -18.98 8.08
CA GLY A 87 -2.35 -20.32 8.65
C GLY A 87 -1.13 -20.58 9.52
N GLU A 88 0.04 -20.09 9.10
CA GLU A 88 1.32 -20.46 9.71
C GLU A 88 1.90 -19.36 10.60
N VAL A 89 1.77 -18.09 10.19
CA VAL A 89 2.22 -16.95 11.00
C VAL A 89 1.50 -16.92 12.35
N LYS A 90 2.25 -16.67 13.43
CA LYS A 90 1.78 -16.58 14.82
C LYS A 90 2.15 -15.23 15.41
N VAL A 91 1.45 -14.88 16.49
CA VAL A 91 1.81 -13.74 17.35
C VAL A 91 3.26 -13.93 17.84
N GLY A 92 4.04 -12.85 17.79
CA GLY A 92 5.46 -12.84 18.12
C GLY A 92 6.40 -13.04 16.92
N ASP A 93 5.90 -13.59 15.81
CA ASP A 93 6.69 -13.76 14.59
C ASP A 93 7.09 -12.41 13.97
N TYR A 94 8.09 -12.46 13.09
CA TYR A 94 8.52 -11.30 12.30
C TYR A 94 8.16 -11.48 10.82
N LEU A 95 7.61 -10.42 10.25
CA LEU A 95 7.42 -10.21 8.81
C LEU A 95 8.39 -9.13 8.33
N TRP A 96 8.64 -9.11 7.02
CA TRP A 96 9.46 -8.09 6.38
C TRP A 96 8.67 -7.42 5.26
N LEU A 97 8.54 -6.11 5.34
CA LEU A 97 7.80 -5.27 4.39
C LEU A 97 8.75 -4.39 3.58
N SER A 98 8.39 -4.11 2.32
CA SER A 98 8.98 -3.02 1.53
C SER A 98 8.59 -1.65 2.07
N GLU A 99 9.13 -0.59 1.48
CA GLU A 99 8.47 0.73 1.54
C GLU A 99 7.02 0.62 1.06
N ALA A 100 6.16 1.49 1.56
CA ALA A 100 4.79 1.59 1.07
C ALA A 100 4.78 2.10 -0.37
N GLN A 101 3.92 1.52 -1.19
CA GLN A 101 3.81 1.75 -2.62
C GLN A 101 2.34 1.96 -3.03
N GLY A 102 2.16 2.52 -4.22
CA GLY A 102 0.85 2.73 -4.83
C GLY A 102 0.35 4.16 -4.67
N GLU A 103 -0.48 4.56 -5.65
CA GLU A 103 -1.03 5.91 -5.77
C GLU A 103 -2.53 5.96 -5.43
N PHE A 104 -3.13 4.82 -5.07
CA PHE A 104 -4.55 4.73 -4.72
C PHE A 104 -4.80 5.27 -3.31
N SER A 105 -4.78 6.59 -3.19
CA SER A 105 -4.92 7.32 -1.93
C SER A 105 -5.79 8.56 -2.11
N CYS A 106 -6.71 8.78 -1.17
CA CYS A 106 -7.53 9.98 -1.13
C CYS A 106 -6.76 11.22 -0.62
N GLU A 107 -5.60 11.03 0.00
CA GLU A 107 -4.85 12.10 0.67
C GLU A 107 -4.38 13.18 -0.30
N ASN A 108 -4.06 12.78 -1.53
CA ASN A 108 -3.51 13.64 -2.57
C ASN A 108 -4.59 14.28 -3.46
N LEU A 109 -5.87 13.95 -3.24
CA LEU A 109 -6.99 14.47 -4.01
C LEU A 109 -7.59 15.70 -3.32
N SER A 110 -8.05 16.70 -4.05
CA SER A 110 -8.67 17.91 -3.50
C SER A 110 -10.20 17.84 -3.41
N SER A 111 -10.79 16.66 -3.61
CA SER A 111 -12.24 16.48 -3.58
C SER A 111 -12.81 16.62 -2.17
N GLU A 112 -14.04 17.09 -2.09
CA GLU A 112 -14.86 17.13 -0.87
C GLU A 112 -16.04 16.16 -0.95
N ASN A 113 -16.28 15.52 -2.10
CA ASN A 113 -17.40 14.60 -2.30
C ASN A 113 -16.86 13.27 -2.81
N TYR A 114 -16.91 12.23 -1.98
CA TYR A 114 -16.38 10.90 -2.29
C TYR A 114 -17.51 9.88 -2.39
N LEU A 115 -17.35 8.95 -3.35
CA LEU A 115 -18.04 7.68 -3.37
C LEU A 115 -16.98 6.57 -3.33
N LEU A 116 -16.81 5.97 -2.15
CA LEU A 116 -15.88 4.87 -1.94
C LEU A 116 -16.62 3.55 -2.16
N MET A 117 -16.05 2.69 -3.01
CA MET A 117 -16.71 1.47 -3.43
C MET A 117 -15.81 0.26 -3.22
N ALA A 118 -16.36 -0.79 -2.62
CA ALA A 118 -15.60 -2.00 -2.34
C ALA A 118 -16.38 -3.26 -2.71
N ALA A 119 -15.65 -4.31 -3.06
CA ALA A 119 -16.17 -5.67 -3.10
C ALA A 119 -15.21 -6.66 -2.44
N GLY A 120 -15.74 -7.49 -1.53
CA GLY A 120 -14.96 -8.50 -0.79
C GLY A 120 -13.75 -7.89 -0.08
N CYS A 121 -12.55 -8.44 -0.32
CA CYS A 121 -11.31 -7.95 0.29
C CYS A 121 -10.83 -6.58 -0.24
N GLY A 122 -11.40 -6.09 -1.36
CA GLY A 122 -11.11 -4.74 -1.88
C GLY A 122 -11.51 -3.60 -0.93
N VAL A 123 -12.15 -3.92 0.19
CA VAL A 123 -12.49 -2.97 1.25
C VAL A 123 -11.28 -2.47 2.03
N THR A 124 -10.13 -3.14 1.98
CA THR A 124 -8.96 -2.79 2.78
C THR A 124 -8.41 -1.38 2.51
N PRO A 125 -8.20 -0.93 1.25
CA PRO A 125 -7.83 0.47 1.00
C PRO A 125 -8.99 1.42 1.29
N ILE A 126 -10.23 1.00 1.06
CA ILE A 126 -11.42 1.82 1.30
C ILE A 126 -11.58 2.15 2.79
N MET A 127 -11.38 1.18 3.67
CA MET A 127 -11.44 1.40 5.12
C MET A 127 -10.31 2.34 5.58
N ALA A 128 -9.08 2.12 5.10
CA ALA A 128 -7.96 2.99 5.41
C ALA A 128 -8.23 4.46 5.02
N MET A 129 -8.76 4.69 3.81
CA MET A 129 -9.14 6.01 3.32
C MET A 129 -10.37 6.58 4.06
N ARG A 130 -11.38 5.75 4.38
CA ARG A 130 -12.58 6.18 5.11
C ARG A 130 -12.24 6.74 6.49
N ARG A 131 -11.38 6.03 7.22
CA ARG A 131 -10.85 6.47 8.53
C ARG A 131 -10.05 7.76 8.38
N TRP A 132 -9.21 7.86 7.35
CA TRP A 132 -8.41 9.06 7.09
C TRP A 132 -9.29 10.28 6.82
N LEU A 133 -10.26 10.16 5.91
CA LEU A 133 -11.21 11.23 5.58
C LEU A 133 -12.04 11.64 6.80
N ALA A 134 -12.53 10.68 7.58
CA ALA A 134 -13.29 10.96 8.81
C ALA A 134 -12.53 11.89 9.77
N LYS A 135 -11.22 11.69 9.89
CA LYS A 135 -10.39 12.45 10.83
C LYS A 135 -9.89 13.77 10.24
N HIS A 136 -9.36 13.74 9.03
CA HIS A 136 -8.61 14.86 8.45
C HIS A 136 -9.49 15.77 7.59
N ARG A 137 -10.63 15.27 7.08
CA ARG A 137 -11.60 16.02 6.30
C ARG A 137 -13.03 15.74 6.79
N PRO A 138 -13.36 16.10 8.03
CA PRO A 138 -14.67 15.80 8.61
C PRO A 138 -15.85 16.49 7.90
N GLN A 139 -15.59 17.49 7.04
CA GLN A 139 -16.60 18.18 6.23
C GLN A 139 -16.83 17.53 4.86
N ALA A 140 -15.96 16.59 4.45
CA ALA A 140 -16.14 15.90 3.19
C ALA A 140 -17.38 14.99 3.24
N ASP A 141 -18.23 15.06 2.22
CA ASP A 141 -19.34 14.12 2.03
C ASP A 141 -18.78 12.80 1.50
N VAL A 142 -18.72 11.79 2.37
CA VAL A 142 -18.21 10.47 2.04
C VAL A 142 -19.33 9.44 2.10
N GLN A 143 -19.67 8.89 0.94
CA GLN A 143 -20.54 7.71 0.84
C GLN A 143 -19.74 6.45 0.57
N VAL A 144 -20.19 5.33 1.14
CA VAL A 144 -19.57 4.03 0.94
C VAL A 144 -20.60 3.03 0.44
N ILE A 145 -20.28 2.31 -0.63
CA ILE A 145 -21.03 1.12 -1.06
C ILE A 145 -20.11 -0.09 -0.94
N TYR A 146 -20.49 -1.04 -0.10
CA TYR A 146 -19.71 -2.26 0.14
C TYR A 146 -20.50 -3.51 -0.24
N ASN A 147 -19.97 -4.24 -1.23
CA ASN A 147 -20.57 -5.43 -1.79
C ASN A 147 -19.90 -6.69 -1.24
N VAL A 148 -20.70 -7.60 -0.71
CA VAL A 148 -20.27 -8.88 -0.13
C VAL A 148 -21.07 -10.04 -0.71
N ARG A 149 -20.52 -11.26 -0.60
CA ARG A 149 -21.23 -12.46 -1.06
C ARG A 149 -22.40 -12.80 -0.14
N SER A 150 -22.22 -12.66 1.17
CA SER A 150 -23.25 -12.83 2.18
C SER A 150 -22.93 -11.97 3.41
N PRO A 151 -23.89 -11.70 4.32
CA PRO A 151 -23.67 -10.82 5.48
C PRO A 151 -22.49 -11.22 6.39
N GLN A 152 -22.18 -12.52 6.49
CA GLN A 152 -21.03 -13.02 7.27
C GLN A 152 -19.66 -12.69 6.64
N ASP A 153 -19.64 -12.21 5.40
CA ASP A 153 -18.43 -11.84 4.65
C ASP A 153 -18.08 -10.34 4.78
N VAL A 154 -18.79 -9.60 5.63
CA VAL A 154 -18.49 -8.18 5.91
C VAL A 154 -17.23 -8.10 6.77
N ILE A 155 -16.13 -7.68 6.15
CA ILE A 155 -14.87 -7.38 6.83
C ILE A 155 -14.99 -6.02 7.54
N PHE A 156 -14.42 -5.89 8.75
CA PHE A 156 -14.55 -4.73 9.63
C PHE A 156 -15.99 -4.43 10.06
N ALA A 157 -16.80 -5.47 10.27
CA ALA A 157 -18.25 -5.35 10.52
C ALA A 157 -18.61 -4.40 11.68
N ASP A 158 -17.84 -4.42 12.78
CA ASP A 158 -18.09 -3.54 13.91
C ASP A 158 -17.77 -2.08 13.60
N GLU A 159 -16.73 -1.82 12.81
CA GLU A 159 -16.33 -0.45 12.45
C GLU A 159 -17.33 0.25 11.54
N TRP A 160 -17.97 -0.51 10.64
CA TRP A 160 -19.00 0.01 9.76
C TRP A 160 -20.20 0.59 10.51
N ARG A 161 -20.41 0.24 11.79
CA ARG A 161 -21.46 0.86 12.62
C ARG A 161 -21.20 2.34 12.92
N HIS A 162 -19.96 2.79 12.75
CA HIS A 162 -19.55 4.18 12.98
C HIS A 162 -19.54 5.03 11.71
N TYR A 163 -19.80 4.42 10.55
CA TYR A 163 -19.75 5.11 9.26
C TYR A 163 -21.04 4.85 8.46
N PRO A 164 -21.58 5.86 7.77
CA PRO A 164 -22.62 5.60 6.77
C PRO A 164 -22.07 4.66 5.69
N VAL A 165 -22.73 3.52 5.51
CA VAL A 165 -22.39 2.54 4.47
C VAL A 165 -23.65 1.87 3.94
N THR A 166 -23.72 1.74 2.62
CA THR A 166 -24.71 0.91 1.94
C THR A 166 -24.09 -0.49 1.76
N LEU A 167 -24.62 -1.46 2.51
CA LEU A 167 -24.21 -2.85 2.40
C LEU A 167 -25.08 -3.57 1.37
N VAL A 168 -24.43 -4.28 0.45
CA VAL A 168 -25.09 -5.06 -0.60
C VAL A 168 -24.64 -6.52 -0.47
N ALA A 169 -25.57 -7.45 -0.36
CA ALA A 169 -25.28 -8.88 -0.21
C ALA A 169 -25.91 -9.69 -1.34
N GLU A 170 -25.06 -10.43 -2.06
CA GLU A 170 -25.50 -11.27 -3.19
C GLU A 170 -26.43 -12.40 -2.74
N ASN A 171 -26.11 -13.04 -1.61
CA ASN A 171 -26.85 -14.18 -1.08
C ASN A 171 -27.28 -13.91 0.37
N ASN A 172 -28.47 -14.39 0.73
CA ASN A 172 -28.97 -14.40 2.11
C ASN A 172 -28.92 -13.01 2.78
N ALA A 173 -29.29 -11.96 2.05
CA ALA A 173 -29.34 -10.61 2.60
C ALA A 173 -30.27 -10.56 3.82
N THR A 174 -29.78 -9.96 4.90
CA THR A 174 -30.53 -9.75 6.15
C THR A 174 -30.96 -8.29 6.26
N HIS A 175 -31.69 -7.95 7.33
CA HIS A 175 -32.03 -6.56 7.64
C HIS A 175 -30.78 -5.65 7.59
N GLY A 176 -30.89 -4.50 6.93
CA GLY A 176 -29.80 -3.55 6.73
C GLY A 176 -28.99 -3.75 5.44
N PHE A 177 -29.27 -4.79 4.65
CA PHE A 177 -28.62 -5.03 3.36
C PHE A 177 -29.59 -4.78 2.20
N ILE A 178 -29.05 -4.27 1.10
CA ILE A 178 -29.69 -4.37 -0.21
C ILE A 178 -29.40 -5.78 -0.76
N ALA A 179 -30.45 -6.48 -1.18
CA ALA A 179 -30.34 -7.83 -1.72
C ALA A 179 -29.87 -7.83 -3.18
N GLY A 180 -28.95 -8.74 -3.51
CA GLY A 180 -28.46 -8.96 -4.87
C GLY A 180 -27.05 -8.41 -5.10
N ARG A 181 -26.72 -8.13 -6.36
CA ARG A 181 -25.44 -7.54 -6.75
C ARG A 181 -25.58 -6.04 -6.95
N LEU A 182 -24.44 -5.34 -7.03
CA LEU A 182 -24.41 -3.95 -7.47
C LEU A 182 -25.21 -3.80 -8.78
N SER A 183 -26.09 -2.81 -8.82
CA SER A 183 -26.92 -2.50 -9.97
C SER A 183 -26.91 -0.99 -10.25
N ARG A 184 -27.34 -0.61 -11.45
CA ARG A 184 -27.44 0.79 -11.85
C ARG A 184 -28.40 1.57 -10.94
N GLU A 185 -29.47 0.92 -10.48
CA GLU A 185 -30.46 1.52 -9.58
C GLU A 185 -29.83 1.92 -8.24
N ILE A 186 -28.96 1.07 -7.69
CA ILE A 186 -28.21 1.36 -6.46
C ILE A 186 -27.29 2.57 -6.67
N LEU A 187 -26.61 2.64 -7.82
CA LEU A 187 -25.71 3.76 -8.14
C LEU A 187 -26.48 5.06 -8.40
N ALA A 188 -27.61 4.99 -9.10
CA ALA A 188 -28.46 6.13 -9.40
C ALA A 188 -29.13 6.72 -8.14
N ALA A 189 -29.24 5.94 -7.07
CA ALA A 189 -29.72 6.41 -5.76
C ALA A 189 -28.68 7.25 -5.01
N VAL A 190 -27.41 7.28 -5.44
CA VAL A 190 -26.37 8.11 -4.83
C VAL A 190 -26.60 9.60 -5.19
N PRO A 191 -26.85 10.47 -4.20
CA PRO A 191 -27.02 11.90 -4.43
C PRO A 191 -25.82 12.51 -5.14
N GLU A 192 -26.11 13.28 -6.19
CA GLU A 192 -25.13 14.03 -6.98
C GLU A 192 -23.94 13.18 -7.46
N ILE A 193 -24.18 11.91 -7.81
CA ILE A 193 -23.11 10.97 -8.19
C ILE A 193 -22.12 11.55 -9.20
N ALA A 194 -22.56 12.32 -10.19
CA ALA A 194 -21.72 12.93 -11.22
C ALA A 194 -20.66 13.91 -10.68
N SER A 195 -20.88 14.52 -9.50
CA SER A 195 -19.93 15.44 -8.86
C SER A 195 -18.96 14.74 -7.90
N ARG A 196 -19.17 13.44 -7.62
CA ARG A 196 -18.34 12.68 -6.69
C ARG A 196 -17.07 12.16 -7.34
N THR A 197 -16.00 12.14 -6.55
CA THR A 197 -14.80 11.36 -6.83
C THR A 197 -15.04 9.91 -6.44
N VAL A 198 -15.07 9.02 -7.43
CA VAL A 198 -15.30 7.60 -7.22
C VAL A 198 -13.96 6.89 -7.05
N MET A 199 -13.80 6.15 -5.95
CA MET A 199 -12.62 5.31 -5.70
C MET A 199 -13.08 3.89 -5.44
N THR A 200 -12.64 2.93 -6.25
CA THR A 200 -13.12 1.54 -6.17
C THR A 200 -12.02 0.50 -6.08
N CYS A 201 -12.25 -0.57 -5.34
CA CYS A 201 -11.38 -1.73 -5.33
C CYS A 201 -12.19 -3.03 -5.12
N GLY A 202 -11.87 -4.07 -5.90
CA GLY A 202 -12.57 -5.35 -5.84
C GLY A 202 -12.13 -6.30 -6.96
N PRO A 203 -12.89 -7.38 -7.20
CA PRO A 203 -12.65 -8.28 -8.33
C PRO A 203 -12.78 -7.54 -9.68
N ALA A 204 -12.01 -7.96 -10.69
CA ALA A 204 -12.00 -7.29 -12.00
C ALA A 204 -13.41 -7.13 -12.64
N PRO A 205 -14.29 -8.15 -12.66
CA PRO A 205 -15.64 -7.97 -13.21
C PRO A 205 -16.48 -6.92 -12.48
N TYR A 206 -16.30 -6.80 -11.16
CA TYR A 206 -16.97 -5.79 -10.35
C TYR A 206 -16.47 -4.39 -10.71
N MET A 207 -15.15 -4.19 -10.79
CA MET A 207 -14.60 -2.87 -11.10
C MET A 207 -14.93 -2.43 -12.54
N THR A 208 -14.97 -3.37 -13.50
CA THR A 208 -15.44 -3.07 -14.87
C THR A 208 -16.90 -2.60 -14.88
N LEU A 209 -17.79 -3.26 -14.13
CA LEU A 209 -19.18 -2.84 -13.97
C LEU A 209 -19.27 -1.44 -13.36
N VAL A 210 -18.56 -1.21 -12.24
CA VAL A 210 -18.55 0.10 -11.57
C VAL A 210 -18.10 1.18 -12.55
N GLU A 211 -16.96 0.99 -13.22
CA GLU A 211 -16.41 1.97 -14.15
C GLU A 211 -17.40 2.32 -15.27
N GLN A 212 -18.06 1.33 -15.86
CA GLN A 212 -19.05 1.54 -16.91
C GLN A 212 -20.25 2.34 -16.41
N GLU A 213 -20.85 1.92 -15.29
CA GLU A 213 -22.09 2.51 -14.78
C GLU A 213 -21.88 3.92 -14.23
N VAL A 214 -20.81 4.16 -13.46
CA VAL A 214 -20.56 5.50 -12.89
C VAL A 214 -20.21 6.52 -13.97
N LYS A 215 -19.48 6.10 -15.02
CA LYS A 215 -19.22 6.96 -16.20
C LYS A 215 -20.51 7.25 -16.97
N ALA A 216 -21.39 6.26 -17.13
CA ALA A 216 -22.71 6.46 -17.75
C ALA A 216 -23.60 7.40 -16.92
N LEU A 217 -23.37 7.52 -15.61
CA LEU A 217 -24.01 8.47 -14.71
C LEU A 217 -23.31 9.84 -14.64
N GLY A 218 -22.26 10.06 -15.43
CA GLY A 218 -21.60 11.37 -15.57
C GLY A 218 -20.42 11.62 -14.63
N VAL A 219 -19.92 10.60 -13.92
CA VAL A 219 -18.71 10.71 -13.09
C VAL A 219 -17.49 11.01 -13.95
N LYS A 220 -16.74 12.04 -13.57
CA LYS A 220 -15.51 12.47 -14.23
C LYS A 220 -14.26 11.93 -13.55
N GLU A 221 -14.25 11.92 -12.22
CA GLU A 221 -13.11 11.54 -11.39
C GLU A 221 -13.28 10.11 -10.90
N PHE A 222 -12.54 9.18 -11.50
CA PHE A 222 -12.64 7.74 -11.23
C PHE A 222 -11.26 7.11 -11.03
N TYR A 223 -11.06 6.48 -9.88
CA TYR A 223 -9.82 5.82 -9.47
C TYR A 223 -10.09 4.37 -9.09
N GLN A 224 -9.20 3.46 -9.46
CA GLN A 224 -9.33 2.04 -9.13
C GLN A 224 -7.99 1.38 -8.78
N GLU A 225 -8.02 0.43 -7.85
CA GLU A 225 -6.88 -0.40 -7.48
C GLU A 225 -7.16 -1.89 -7.78
N VAL A 226 -6.22 -2.57 -8.45
CA VAL A 226 -6.43 -3.94 -8.96
C VAL A 226 -5.49 -4.91 -8.24
N PHE A 227 -6.05 -5.81 -7.43
CA PHE A 227 -5.27 -6.80 -6.69
C PHE A 227 -4.79 -7.99 -7.53
N PHE A 228 -5.53 -8.34 -8.58
CA PHE A 228 -5.27 -9.53 -9.39
C PHE A 228 -5.59 -9.28 -10.86
N THR A 229 -4.63 -9.59 -11.73
CA THR A 229 -4.92 -9.83 -13.14
C THR A 229 -4.79 -11.32 -13.41
N PRO A 230 -5.84 -11.97 -13.92
CA PRO A 230 -5.72 -13.34 -14.39
C PRO A 230 -4.64 -13.44 -15.46
N SER A 231 -3.68 -14.35 -15.29
CA SER A 231 -2.86 -14.80 -16.41
C SER A 231 -3.78 -15.53 -17.40
N ALA A 232 -3.64 -15.28 -18.69
CA ALA A 232 -4.37 -16.06 -19.69
C ALA A 232 -4.02 -17.55 -19.56
N ALA A 233 -4.93 -18.42 -19.95
CA ALA A 233 -4.66 -19.85 -19.98
C ALA A 233 -3.42 -20.11 -20.87
N PRO A 234 -2.44 -20.90 -20.39
CA PRO A 234 -1.28 -21.23 -21.21
C PRO A 234 -1.75 -22.02 -22.45
N SER A 235 -1.37 -21.56 -23.64
CA SER A 235 -1.51 -22.30 -24.88
C SER A 235 -0.37 -23.31 -25.03
N THR A 236 -0.49 -24.23 -25.97
CA THR A 236 0.53 -25.24 -26.29
C THR A 236 1.73 -24.68 -27.06
N ASP A 237 1.62 -23.47 -27.58
CA ASP A 237 2.75 -22.75 -28.19
C ASP A 237 3.55 -22.08 -27.08
N GLY A 238 4.87 -21.95 -27.24
CA GLY A 238 5.71 -21.31 -26.23
C GLY A 238 6.70 -20.33 -26.80
N LEU A 239 7.05 -19.35 -25.97
CA LEU A 239 8.05 -18.35 -26.24
C LEU A 239 9.35 -18.75 -25.55
N LYS A 240 10.46 -18.64 -26.28
CA LYS A 240 11.80 -18.65 -25.70
C LYS A 240 12.22 -17.23 -25.35
N PHE A 241 12.75 -17.02 -24.15
CA PHE A 241 13.33 -15.75 -23.74
C PHE A 241 14.63 -16.01 -23.00
N THR A 242 15.56 -15.08 -23.15
CA THR A 242 16.92 -15.21 -22.64
C THR A 242 17.18 -14.10 -21.63
N THR A 243 17.55 -14.44 -20.39
CA THR A 243 18.12 -13.45 -19.47
C THR A 243 19.52 -13.11 -19.95
N LEU A 244 19.93 -11.84 -19.89
CA LEU A 244 21.28 -11.45 -20.34
C LEU A 244 22.35 -11.69 -19.28
N GLN A 245 22.00 -11.69 -17.99
CA GLN A 245 22.95 -11.82 -16.88
C GLN A 245 22.30 -12.53 -15.68
N PRO A 246 22.64 -13.80 -15.39
CA PRO A 246 23.42 -14.71 -16.24
C PRO A 246 22.69 -15.00 -17.56
N VAL A 247 23.44 -15.35 -18.61
CA VAL A 247 22.84 -15.79 -19.87
C VAL A 247 22.15 -17.13 -19.66
N ARG A 248 20.82 -17.14 -19.72
CA ARG A 248 20.04 -18.37 -19.55
C ARG A 248 18.79 -18.29 -20.41
N GLU A 249 18.60 -19.30 -21.25
CA GLU A 249 17.42 -19.44 -22.10
C GLU A 249 16.33 -20.19 -21.34
N PHE A 250 15.11 -19.69 -21.44
CA PHE A 250 13.94 -20.25 -20.78
C PHE A 250 12.81 -20.39 -21.78
N TYR A 251 11.97 -21.39 -21.54
CA TYR A 251 10.75 -21.62 -22.30
C TYR A 251 9.56 -21.29 -21.41
N SER A 252 8.56 -20.60 -21.96
CA SER A 252 7.28 -20.46 -21.30
C SER A 252 6.11 -20.54 -22.28
N PRO A 253 5.02 -21.21 -21.89
CA PRO A 253 3.79 -21.24 -22.70
C PRO A 253 3.27 -19.83 -23.02
N VAL A 254 2.83 -19.61 -24.24
CA VAL A 254 2.12 -18.40 -24.66
C VAL A 254 0.83 -18.28 -23.84
N GLY A 255 0.56 -17.10 -23.28
CA GLY A 255 -0.56 -16.88 -22.35
C GLY A 255 -0.15 -16.79 -20.88
N SER A 256 1.04 -17.32 -20.53
CA SER A 256 1.68 -16.98 -19.25
C SER A 256 2.15 -15.51 -19.24
N THR A 257 2.11 -14.85 -18.09
CA THR A 257 2.78 -13.55 -17.93
C THR A 257 4.30 -13.74 -17.95
N LEU A 258 5.06 -12.77 -18.46
CA LEU A 258 6.54 -12.80 -18.41
C LEU A 258 7.05 -12.98 -16.97
N LEU A 259 6.34 -12.41 -16.01
CA LEU A 259 6.61 -12.62 -14.59
C LEU A 259 6.48 -14.09 -14.18
N ALA A 260 5.34 -14.74 -14.48
CA ALA A 260 5.12 -16.16 -14.19
C ALA A 260 6.14 -17.06 -14.91
N ALA A 261 6.52 -16.67 -16.13
CA ALA A 261 7.54 -17.34 -16.93
C ALA A 261 8.92 -17.28 -16.24
N LEU A 262 9.31 -16.11 -15.72
CA LEU A 262 10.57 -15.94 -15.00
C LEU A 262 10.57 -16.68 -13.65
N GLU A 263 9.47 -16.60 -12.88
CA GLU A 263 9.32 -17.29 -11.59
C GLU A 263 9.37 -18.82 -11.74
N SER A 264 8.63 -19.39 -12.70
CA SER A 264 8.60 -20.85 -12.94
C SER A 264 9.96 -21.42 -13.36
N ASN A 265 10.84 -20.57 -13.89
CA ASN A 265 12.19 -20.93 -14.28
C ASN A 265 13.25 -20.57 -13.22
N GLY A 266 12.83 -20.17 -12.01
CA GLY A 266 13.70 -19.85 -10.89
C GLY A 266 14.53 -18.58 -11.11
N VAL A 267 14.08 -17.68 -11.99
CA VAL A 267 14.72 -16.36 -12.15
C VAL A 267 14.17 -15.43 -11.08
N PRO A 268 15.04 -14.86 -10.22
CA PRO A 268 14.60 -13.91 -9.21
C PRO A 268 14.10 -12.65 -9.92
N VAL A 269 12.83 -12.33 -9.69
CA VAL A 269 12.14 -11.19 -10.30
C VAL A 269 11.49 -10.38 -9.20
N ASN A 270 11.78 -9.08 -9.20
CA ASN A 270 11.06 -8.14 -8.35
C ASN A 270 9.82 -7.67 -9.09
N ALA A 271 8.65 -8.09 -8.63
CA ALA A 271 7.39 -7.64 -9.20
C ALA A 271 6.36 -7.40 -8.09
N ALA A 272 6.09 -6.13 -7.87
CA ALA A 272 5.07 -5.66 -6.93
C ALA A 272 3.65 -6.04 -7.36
N CYS A 273 3.32 -5.85 -8.64
CA CYS A 273 1.97 -5.96 -9.17
C CYS A 273 1.90 -7.04 -10.26
N ARG A 274 1.13 -8.10 -10.01
CA ARG A 274 0.82 -9.13 -11.03
C ARG A 274 -0.20 -8.64 -12.06
N ALA A 275 -0.67 -7.40 -11.93
CA ALA A 275 -1.63 -6.76 -12.81
C ALA A 275 -1.04 -5.84 -13.89
N GLY A 276 0.29 -5.69 -13.94
CA GLY A 276 0.96 -4.94 -15.01
C GLY A 276 0.79 -3.42 -14.93
N ARG A 277 0.52 -2.86 -13.74
CA ARG A 277 0.34 -1.41 -13.51
C ARG A 277 1.38 -0.76 -12.60
N ALA A 278 2.13 -1.51 -11.81
CA ALA A 278 3.23 -0.92 -11.05
C ALA A 278 4.37 -0.55 -12.03
N GLU A 279 4.86 0.69 -11.96
CA GLU A 279 6.06 1.14 -12.69
C GLU A 279 7.36 0.51 -12.15
N GLU A 280 7.32 -0.77 -11.78
CA GLU A 280 8.51 -1.51 -11.42
C GLU A 280 9.14 -2.06 -12.70
N LYS A 281 10.20 -1.37 -13.12
CA LYS A 281 10.96 -1.66 -14.33
C LYS A 281 11.46 -3.12 -14.33
N VAL A 282 10.84 -3.97 -15.13
CA VAL A 282 11.46 -5.21 -15.68
C VAL A 282 12.64 -4.89 -16.64
N HIS A 283 13.13 -3.64 -16.66
CA HIS A 283 14.11 -3.15 -17.63
C HIS A 283 15.56 -3.50 -17.31
N GLN A 284 15.87 -4.10 -16.16
CA GLN A 284 17.28 -4.43 -15.86
C GLN A 284 17.83 -5.64 -16.64
N ALA A 285 17.01 -6.38 -17.39
CA ALA A 285 17.44 -7.56 -18.14
C ALA A 285 17.60 -7.38 -19.66
N PHE A 286 17.22 -6.25 -20.26
CA PHE A 286 17.04 -6.14 -21.72
C PHE A 286 17.85 -5.03 -22.43
N ASN A 287 18.89 -4.47 -21.80
CA ASN A 287 19.77 -3.50 -22.46
C ASN A 287 20.81 -4.19 -23.37
N ALA A 288 20.35 -4.73 -24.50
CA ALA A 288 21.16 -4.99 -25.69
C ALA A 288 20.23 -5.07 -26.91
N PRO A 289 20.68 -4.70 -28.13
CA PRO A 289 19.83 -4.74 -29.32
C PRO A 289 19.53 -6.20 -29.69
N CYS A 290 18.41 -6.72 -29.20
CA CYS A 290 17.92 -8.05 -29.54
C CYS A 290 16.87 -7.92 -30.66
N PRO A 291 16.92 -8.75 -31.72
CA PRO A 291 15.96 -8.71 -32.81
C PRO A 291 14.68 -9.43 -32.39
N GLY A 292 13.81 -8.76 -31.63
CA GLY A 292 12.54 -9.33 -31.19
C GLY A 292 11.52 -8.24 -30.86
N PHE A 293 10.35 -8.31 -31.49
CA PHE A 293 9.23 -7.43 -31.18
C PHE A 293 8.60 -7.84 -29.84
N ILE A 294 8.72 -6.98 -28.82
CA ILE A 294 7.96 -7.12 -27.57
C ILE A 294 6.56 -6.54 -27.82
N GLN A 295 5.52 -7.36 -27.69
CA GLN A 295 4.15 -6.85 -27.69
C GLN A 295 3.84 -6.18 -26.34
N HIS A 296 3.84 -4.85 -26.31
CA HIS A 296 3.41 -4.08 -25.15
C HIS A 296 1.89 -4.19 -24.99
N LYS A 297 1.43 -4.84 -23.91
CA LYS A 297 0.02 -4.82 -23.46
C LYS A 297 -0.22 -3.94 -22.22
N GLY A 298 0.76 -3.10 -21.86
CA GLY A 298 0.56 -2.07 -20.84
C GLY A 298 -0.23 -0.90 -21.42
N PHE A 299 -1.33 -0.52 -20.79
CA PHE A 299 -2.04 0.71 -21.13
C PHE A 299 -1.22 1.89 -20.60
N SER A 300 -0.38 2.49 -21.45
CA SER A 300 0.07 3.87 -21.27
C SER A 300 -0.43 4.70 -22.46
N HIS A 301 -1.31 5.66 -22.19
CA HIS A 301 -1.58 6.73 -23.14
C HIS A 301 -0.40 7.69 -23.12
N ALA A 302 0.43 7.64 -24.15
CA ALA A 302 1.37 8.70 -24.47
C ALA A 302 0.98 9.29 -25.83
N HIS A 303 0.51 10.55 -25.80
CA HIS A 303 0.36 11.38 -26.99
C HIS A 303 1.70 11.51 -27.71
N GLN A 304 1.75 11.13 -28.98
CA GLN A 304 2.86 11.41 -29.88
C GLN A 304 2.76 12.85 -30.41
N GLN A 305 3.84 13.62 -30.28
CA GLN A 305 4.24 14.63 -31.28
C GLN A 305 5.78 14.68 -31.41
N PRO A 306 6.32 15.09 -32.58
CA PRO A 306 7.64 14.67 -33.03
C PRO A 306 8.77 15.69 -32.79
N GLY A 307 9.96 15.15 -32.54
CA GLY A 307 11.26 15.63 -33.05
C GLY A 307 11.86 16.90 -32.46
N HIS A 308 12.90 16.76 -31.63
CA HIS A 308 14.10 17.60 -31.69
C HIS A 308 15.31 16.89 -31.06
N ASN A 309 16.40 16.83 -31.82
CA ASN A 309 17.71 16.29 -31.42
C ASN A 309 18.38 17.15 -30.34
N HIS A 310 18.62 16.60 -29.15
CA HIS A 310 19.66 17.12 -28.25
C HIS A 310 20.46 15.96 -27.61
N ARG A 311 21.78 16.00 -27.82
CA ARG A 311 22.79 15.13 -27.19
C ARG A 311 22.68 15.20 -25.66
N ALA A 312 22.41 14.07 -25.01
CA ALA A 312 22.45 13.93 -23.56
C ALA A 312 23.91 13.73 -23.05
N ARG A 313 24.38 14.61 -22.17
CA ARG A 313 25.51 14.36 -21.27
C ARG A 313 25.02 13.49 -20.10
N GLN A 314 25.75 12.42 -19.77
CA GLN A 314 25.49 11.57 -18.60
C GLN A 314 25.81 12.32 -17.28
N PRO A 315 25.02 12.17 -16.20
CA PRO A 315 25.44 12.58 -14.87
C PRO A 315 26.24 11.47 -14.16
N LYS A 316 27.37 11.87 -13.56
CA LYS A 316 28.28 11.03 -12.77
C LYS A 316 27.63 10.62 -11.43
N ARG A 317 27.87 9.37 -11.00
CA ARG A 317 27.53 8.84 -9.66
C ARG A 317 28.24 9.64 -8.56
N GLY A 318 27.49 10.05 -7.54
CA GLY A 318 28.00 10.82 -6.39
C GLY A 318 28.85 9.97 -5.43
N GLN A 319 30.03 10.48 -5.10
CA GLN A 319 30.84 10.11 -3.94
C GLN A 319 30.43 10.97 -2.72
N PRO A 320 30.68 10.54 -1.47
CA PRO A 320 30.35 11.30 -0.27
C PRO A 320 31.09 12.65 -0.20
N SER A 321 30.41 13.71 0.24
CA SER A 321 30.94 15.08 0.25
C SER A 321 32.05 15.26 1.29
N GLN A 322 33.13 15.93 0.89
CA GLN A 322 34.26 16.34 1.74
C GLN A 322 34.04 17.73 2.35
N ASP A 323 32.85 18.00 2.93
CA ASP A 323 32.59 19.27 3.59
C ASP A 323 32.71 19.14 5.13
N PRO A 324 33.76 19.72 5.76
CA PRO A 324 33.99 19.63 7.20
C PRO A 324 32.87 20.27 8.04
N GLN A 325 32.17 21.29 7.53
CA GLN A 325 31.15 22.02 8.30
C GLN A 325 29.86 21.20 8.44
N ASN A 326 29.48 20.45 7.41
CA ASN A 326 28.29 19.59 7.41
C ASN A 326 28.47 18.37 8.33
N ASN A 327 29.68 17.80 8.38
CA ASN A 327 30.02 16.75 9.34
C ASN A 327 30.01 17.22 10.80
N GLN A 328 30.39 18.48 11.06
CA GLN A 328 30.35 19.05 12.41
C GLN A 328 28.91 19.30 12.88
N GLN A 329 28.04 19.81 12.02
CA GLN A 329 26.62 19.98 12.34
C GLN A 329 25.92 18.65 12.62
N ARG A 330 26.23 17.60 11.86
CA ARG A 330 25.68 16.26 12.07
C ARG A 330 26.16 15.62 13.37
N ARG A 331 27.43 15.82 13.74
CA ARG A 331 27.98 15.39 15.04
C ARG A 331 27.35 16.15 16.21
N ASN A 332 27.14 17.45 16.07
CA ASN A 332 26.49 18.27 17.10
C ASN A 332 25.02 17.86 17.31
N TYR A 333 24.30 17.52 16.24
CA TYR A 333 22.92 17.02 16.30
C TYR A 333 22.83 15.67 17.03
N LEU A 334 23.71 14.72 16.70
CA LEU A 334 23.76 13.42 17.38
C LEU A 334 24.13 13.56 18.86
N ALA A 335 25.09 14.44 19.19
CA ALA A 335 25.48 14.73 20.58
C ALA A 335 24.31 15.33 21.39
N GLN A 336 23.50 16.20 20.78
CA GLN A 336 22.29 16.74 21.42
C GLN A 336 21.22 15.65 21.65
N GLN A 337 21.03 14.72 20.71
CA GLN A 337 20.10 13.61 20.88
C GLN A 337 20.53 12.65 22.01
N HIS A 338 21.82 12.35 22.12
CA HIS A 338 22.36 11.54 23.22
C HIS A 338 22.18 12.23 24.57
N ALA A 339 22.47 13.53 24.67
CA ALA A 339 22.30 14.28 25.91
C ALA A 339 20.82 14.36 26.38
N VAL A 340 19.87 14.41 25.45
CA VAL A 340 18.43 14.38 25.75
C VAL A 340 18.00 12.97 26.20
N GLY A 341 18.49 11.92 25.54
CA GLY A 341 18.23 10.52 25.93
C GLY A 341 18.80 10.17 27.31
N ASP A 342 19.94 10.74 27.68
CA ASP A 342 20.54 10.51 29.00
C ASP A 342 19.82 11.29 30.10
N LYS A 343 19.38 12.54 29.85
CA LYS A 343 18.50 13.28 30.78
C LYS A 343 17.16 12.57 31.02
N LEU A 344 16.57 11.96 29.99
CA LEU A 344 15.35 11.17 30.13
C LEU A 344 15.57 9.90 30.96
N ARG A 345 16.73 9.23 30.79
CA ARG A 345 17.09 8.06 31.59
C ARG A 345 17.39 8.40 33.05
N ASP A 346 18.06 9.52 33.32
CA ASP A 346 18.33 9.98 34.69
C ASP A 346 17.03 10.42 35.40
N THR A 347 16.10 11.04 34.67
CA THR A 347 14.77 11.40 35.20
C THR A 347 13.96 10.14 35.55
N MET A 348 14.07 9.07 34.75
CA MET A 348 13.40 7.80 35.02
C MET A 348 14.06 6.98 36.15
N ARG A 349 15.38 7.15 36.40
CA ARG A 349 16.08 6.47 37.51
C ARG A 349 15.90 7.15 38.87
N GLY A 350 15.51 8.43 38.92
CA GLY A 350 15.41 9.22 40.14
C GLY A 350 14.06 9.19 40.89
N GLN A 351 13.03 8.48 40.40
CA GLN A 351 11.68 8.59 40.96
C GLN A 351 11.26 7.37 41.81
N HIS A 352 11.85 7.27 43.00
CA HIS A 352 11.10 6.75 44.15
C HIS A 352 10.57 7.96 44.93
N SER A 353 9.25 8.08 44.98
CA SER A 353 8.45 9.17 45.59
C SER A 353 8.36 10.48 44.79
N PHE A 354 7.19 10.69 44.16
CA PHE A 354 6.34 11.90 44.19
C PHE A 354 5.45 12.03 42.94
N ASN A 355 4.14 12.13 43.20
CA ASN A 355 3.00 12.56 42.39
C ASN A 355 3.06 12.44 40.84
N ALA A 356 2.63 11.29 40.31
CA ALA A 356 2.62 10.93 38.88
C ALA A 356 1.93 11.94 37.94
N ALA A 357 0.96 12.71 38.44
CA ALA A 357 0.24 13.71 37.63
C ALA A 357 1.13 14.91 37.23
N HIS A 358 2.09 15.28 38.08
CA HIS A 358 3.03 16.38 37.79
C HIS A 358 4.06 15.93 36.75
N THR A 359 4.56 14.69 36.88
CA THR A 359 5.53 14.10 35.96
C THR A 359 4.96 13.94 34.55
N ALA A 360 3.70 13.49 34.43
CA ALA A 360 3.02 13.37 33.14
C ALA A 360 2.87 14.72 32.43
N LYS A 361 2.56 15.78 33.19
CA LYS A 361 2.42 17.14 32.64
C LYS A 361 3.74 17.70 32.14
N GLN A 362 4.85 17.45 32.86
CA GLN A 362 6.19 17.84 32.43
C GLN A 362 6.66 17.08 31.19
N LEU A 363 6.36 15.78 31.10
CA LEU A 363 6.65 14.96 29.92
C LEU A 363 5.90 15.45 28.67
N MET A 364 4.60 15.75 28.80
CA MET A 364 3.80 16.30 27.70
C MET A 364 4.37 17.65 27.22
N GLN A 365 4.74 18.52 28.15
CA GLN A 365 5.32 19.83 27.82
C GLN A 365 6.69 19.70 27.14
N ALA A 366 7.51 18.72 27.53
CA ALA A 366 8.77 18.42 26.86
C ALA A 366 8.57 17.85 25.45
N VAL A 367 7.56 17.00 25.24
CA VAL A 367 7.20 16.47 23.91
C VAL A 367 6.71 17.58 22.98
N GLU A 368 5.88 18.50 23.48
CA GLU A 368 5.41 19.66 22.70
C GLU A 368 6.56 20.58 22.29
N GLN A 369 7.49 20.86 23.20
CA GLN A 369 8.69 21.65 22.91
C GLN A 369 9.58 20.97 21.87
N HIS A 370 9.75 19.65 21.94
CA HIS A 370 10.52 18.88 20.96
C HIS A 370 9.85 18.88 19.57
N GLN A 371 8.53 18.73 19.51
CA GLN A 371 7.78 18.83 18.25
C GLN A 371 7.82 20.23 17.65
N ALA A 372 7.80 21.28 18.46
CA ALA A 372 7.97 22.65 18.00
C ALA A 372 9.38 22.89 17.42
N ALA A 373 10.42 22.43 18.10
CA ALA A 373 11.80 22.50 17.60
C ALA A 373 11.98 21.72 16.29
N TYR A 374 11.34 20.55 16.16
CA TYR A 374 11.35 19.75 14.94
C TYR A 374 10.68 20.45 13.76
N ARG A 375 9.50 21.07 13.97
CA ARG A 375 8.82 21.88 12.94
C ARG A 375 9.68 23.06 12.47
N GLN A 376 10.37 23.72 13.41
CA GLN A 376 11.26 24.83 13.10
C GLN A 376 12.53 24.38 12.32
N ALA A 377 13.04 23.18 12.63
CA ALA A 377 14.14 22.57 11.89
C ALA A 377 13.72 22.17 10.47
N GLN A 378 12.52 21.62 10.28
CA GLN A 378 11.97 21.30 8.95
C GLN A 378 11.76 22.56 8.09
N GLN A 379 11.25 23.66 8.68
CA GLN A 379 11.13 24.94 7.96
C GLN A 379 12.50 25.48 7.52
N LYS A 380 13.52 25.41 8.37
CA LYS A 380 14.89 25.81 7.99
C LYS A 380 15.49 24.91 6.92
N PHE A 381 15.20 23.61 6.95
CA PHE A 381 15.64 22.67 5.90
C PHE A 381 14.98 22.96 4.55
N SER A 382 13.70 23.32 4.54
CA SER A 382 12.99 23.69 3.30
C SER A 382 13.51 24.99 2.66
N GLN A 383 14.11 25.90 3.42
CA GLN A 383 14.74 27.12 2.90
C GLN A 383 16.13 26.88 2.29
N ILE A 384 16.81 25.78 2.65
CA ILE A 384 18.15 25.44 2.13
C ILE A 384 18.06 24.68 0.80
N VAL A 385 16.92 24.07 0.48
CA VAL A 385 16.73 23.26 -0.74
C VAL A 385 16.32 24.10 -1.97
N PHE A 386 16.13 25.42 -1.81
CA PHE A 386 15.68 26.32 -2.88
C PHE A 386 16.63 27.49 -3.20
N ILE A 387 17.94 27.35 -2.97
CA ILE A 387 18.97 28.29 -3.46
C ILE A 387 19.98 27.55 -4.33
#